data_AF-A0A9E1IJG7-F1
#
_entry.id   AF-A0A9E1IJG7-F1
#
_cell.length_a   1.000
_cell.length_b   1.000
_cell.length_c   1.000
_cell.angle_alpha   90.00
_cell.angle_beta   90.00
_cell.angle_gamma   90.00
#
_symmetry.space_group_name_H-M   'P 1'
#
loop_
_entity.id
_entity.type
_entity.pdbx_description
1 polymer ?
#
loop_
_entity_poly.entity_id
_entity_poly.type
_entity_poly.pdbx_seq_one_letter_code
_entity_poly.pdbx_strand_id
1 'polypeptide(L)'
;MTKLETTPTEENTEGVPENDYVSKRTFEEFPISSEVVQGLKDMGYDWATPVQAATIDAALAGRDMVVRAKTGTGKTAAFAIPAIDRIQDGSRVATMLVLAPTRELAQQ
;
A
#
# COMPACT_ATOMS: atom_id res chain seq x y z
N MET A 1 -24.16 -17.89 -30.58
CA MET A 1 -24.39 -17.75 -29.13
C MET A 1 -23.04 -17.42 -28.51
N THR A 2 -22.73 -16.14 -28.34
CA THR A 2 -21.44 -15.72 -27.78
C THR A 2 -21.66 -14.49 -26.91
N LYS A 3 -21.73 -14.71 -25.59
CA LYS A 3 -21.42 -13.73 -24.56
C LYS A 3 -21.27 -14.49 -23.24
N LEU A 4 -20.05 -14.53 -22.73
CA LEU A 4 -19.78 -14.68 -21.30
C LEU A 4 -18.90 -13.49 -20.95
N GLU A 5 -19.57 -12.38 -20.62
CA GLU A 5 -19.01 -11.32 -19.80
C GLU A 5 -18.87 -11.92 -18.40
N THR A 6 -17.64 -12.13 -17.93
CA THR A 6 -17.39 -12.43 -16.53
C THR A 6 -17.43 -11.12 -15.76
N THR A 7 -18.58 -10.85 -15.16
CA THR A 7 -18.79 -9.87 -14.10
C THR A 7 -17.72 -10.07 -13.01
N PRO A 8 -17.07 -9.01 -12.48
CA PRO A 8 -16.27 -9.16 -11.28
C PRO A 8 -17.21 -9.47 -10.11
N THR A 9 -16.91 -10.58 -9.43
CA THR A 9 -17.63 -11.11 -8.27
C THR A 9 -17.81 -10.05 -7.19
N GLU A 10 -19.08 -9.80 -6.84
CA GLU A 10 -19.48 -9.14 -5.59
C GLU A 10 -19.23 -10.11 -4.42
N GLU A 11 -18.04 -10.13 -3.80
CA GLU A 11 -17.86 -10.85 -2.53
C GLU A 11 -16.98 -10.06 -1.55
N ASN A 12 -17.53 -9.92 -0.33
CA ASN A 12 -16.95 -9.41 0.93
C ASN A 12 -16.87 -7.88 1.15
N THR A 13 -18.03 -7.25 1.32
CA THR A 13 -18.15 -5.95 2.03
C THR A 13 -18.40 -6.10 3.54
N GLU A 14 -18.44 -7.32 4.08
CA GLU A 14 -18.58 -7.55 5.52
C GLU A 14 -17.28 -7.22 6.24
N GLY A 15 -17.29 -6.16 7.06
CA GLY A 15 -16.16 -5.77 7.90
C GLY A 15 -15.29 -4.61 7.40
N VAL A 16 -15.61 -4.02 6.24
CA VAL A 16 -14.96 -2.76 5.81
C VAL A 16 -15.40 -1.63 6.76
N PRO A 17 -14.49 -0.95 7.47
CA PRO A 17 -14.86 0.21 8.26
C PRO A 17 -15.49 1.27 7.36
N GLU A 18 -16.68 1.76 7.69
CA GLU A 18 -17.33 2.82 6.90
C GLU A 18 -16.71 4.18 7.26
N ASN A 19 -15.49 4.45 6.79
CA ASN A 19 -14.84 5.76 6.95
C ASN A 19 -13.88 6.08 5.77
N ASP A 20 -13.61 7.37 5.57
CA ASP A 20 -12.77 7.89 4.46
C ASP A 20 -11.30 7.43 4.51
N TYR A 21 -10.89 6.70 5.55
CA TYR A 21 -9.50 6.26 5.75
C TYR A 21 -9.25 4.83 5.27
N VAL A 22 -10.27 4.09 4.87
CA VAL A 22 -10.12 2.75 4.30
C VAL A 22 -10.73 2.67 2.90
N SER A 23 -10.06 1.94 2.03
CA SER A 23 -10.58 1.56 0.72
C SER A 23 -11.24 0.18 0.81
N LYS A 24 -11.83 -0.27 -0.30
CA LYS A 24 -12.37 -1.63 -0.43
C LYS A 24 -11.30 -2.68 -0.78
N ARG A 25 -10.02 -2.35 -0.70
CA ARG A 25 -8.90 -3.24 -1.06
C ARG A 25 -8.05 -3.53 0.17
N THR A 26 -7.87 -4.81 0.46
CA THR A 26 -7.00 -5.34 1.52
C THR A 26 -5.55 -5.38 1.07
N PHE A 27 -4.61 -5.48 2.01
CA PHE A 27 -3.19 -5.61 1.67
C PHE A 27 -2.83 -6.95 1.00
N GLU A 28 -3.66 -7.98 1.18
CA GLU A 28 -3.50 -9.29 0.54
C GLU A 28 -3.71 -9.25 -0.98
N GLU A 29 -4.44 -8.25 -1.47
CA GLU A 29 -4.75 -8.09 -2.90
C GLU A 29 -3.62 -7.38 -3.68
N PHE A 30 -2.54 -6.97 -3.02
CA PHE A 30 -1.37 -6.40 -3.70
C PHE A 30 -0.32 -7.48 -3.97
N PRO A 31 0.48 -7.37 -5.04
CA PRO A 31 1.57 -8.30 -5.32
C PRO A 31 2.79 -7.98 -4.45
N ILE A 32 2.63 -8.12 -3.12
CA ILE A 32 3.69 -7.96 -2.11
C ILE A 32 3.91 -9.28 -1.38
N SER A 33 5.08 -9.44 -0.77
CA SER A 33 5.47 -10.64 -0.02
C SER A 33 4.54 -10.92 1.17
N SER A 34 4.37 -12.20 1.49
CA SER A 34 3.58 -12.65 2.64
C SER A 34 4.12 -12.12 3.97
N GLU A 35 5.43 -11.88 4.06
CA GLU A 35 6.07 -11.31 5.24
C GLU A 35 5.62 -9.85 5.47
N VAL A 36 5.58 -9.04 4.41
CA VAL A 36 5.07 -7.66 4.48
C VAL A 36 3.59 -7.65 4.85
N VAL A 37 2.78 -8.53 4.24
CA VAL A 37 1.35 -8.67 4.60
C VAL A 37 1.18 -9.04 6.07
N GLN A 38 1.98 -10.01 6.57
CA GLN A 38 1.90 -10.42 7.97
C GLN A 38 2.30 -9.28 8.91
N GLY A 39 3.37 -8.54 8.60
CA GLY A 39 3.79 -7.38 9.38
C GLY A 39 2.71 -6.29 9.43
N LEU A 40 2.00 -6.05 8.32
CA LEU A 40 0.88 -5.12 8.28
C LEU A 40 -0.29 -5.60 9.16
N LYS A 41 -0.63 -6.89 9.12
CA LYS A 41 -1.66 -7.47 10.00
C LYS A 41 -1.29 -7.38 11.47
N ASP A 42 -0.04 -7.65 11.83
CA ASP A 42 0.44 -7.56 13.22
C ASP A 42 0.35 -6.13 13.76
N MET A 43 0.43 -5.13 12.88
CA MET A 43 0.19 -3.72 13.20
C MET A 43 -1.30 -3.33 13.22
N GLY A 44 -2.22 -4.23 12.86
CA GLY A 44 -3.65 -3.98 12.75
C GLY A 44 -4.07 -3.28 11.46
N TYR A 45 -3.29 -3.40 10.39
CA TYR A 45 -3.58 -2.84 9.08
C TYR A 45 -4.11 -3.92 8.12
N ASP A 46 -5.42 -4.07 8.07
CA ASP A 46 -6.08 -5.00 7.15
C ASP A 46 -6.40 -4.37 5.79
N TRP A 47 -6.85 -3.11 5.81
CA TRP A 47 -7.35 -2.38 4.65
C TRP A 47 -6.40 -1.26 4.23
N ALA A 48 -6.14 -1.16 2.93
CA ALA A 48 -5.39 -0.04 2.38
C ALA A 48 -6.25 1.24 2.40
N THR A 49 -5.63 2.40 2.64
CA THR A 49 -6.31 3.69 2.48
C THR A 49 -6.53 4.01 1.00
N PRO A 50 -7.42 4.96 0.64
CA PRO A 50 -7.65 5.32 -0.77
C PRO A 50 -6.39 5.74 -1.53
N VAL A 51 -5.47 6.46 -0.88
CA VAL A 51 -4.19 6.85 -1.53
C VAL A 51 -3.27 5.66 -1.70
N GLN A 52 -3.22 4.73 -0.74
CA GLN A 52 -2.41 3.51 -0.85
C GLN A 52 -2.92 2.61 -1.97
N ALA A 53 -4.24 2.39 -2.03
CA ALA A 53 -4.88 1.61 -3.10
C ALA A 53 -4.64 2.20 -4.49
N ALA A 54 -4.58 3.53 -4.60
CA ALA A 54 -4.31 4.21 -5.86
C ALA A 54 -2.83 4.17 -6.29
N THR A 55 -1.89 3.92 -5.38
CA THR A 55 -0.45 4.11 -5.66
C THR A 55 0.41 2.85 -5.55
N ILE A 56 0.06 1.89 -4.71
CA ILE A 56 0.97 0.75 -4.41
C ILE A 56 1.31 -0.05 -5.67
N ASP A 57 0.35 -0.43 -6.51
CA ASP A 57 0.65 -1.19 -7.75
C ASP A 57 1.56 -0.41 -8.70
N ALA A 58 1.33 0.90 -8.82
CA ALA A 58 2.15 1.76 -9.66
C ALA A 58 3.58 1.87 -9.11
N ALA A 59 3.72 2.00 -7.79
CA ALA A 59 4.99 2.02 -7.11
C ALA A 59 5.72 0.67 -7.22
N LEU A 60 5.03 -0.48 -7.14
CA LEU A 60 5.57 -1.84 -7.35
C LEU A 60 5.99 -2.08 -8.81
N ALA A 61 5.32 -1.43 -9.77
CA ALA A 61 5.74 -1.42 -11.17
C ALA A 61 6.95 -0.49 -11.44
N GLY A 62 7.46 0.21 -10.42
CA GLY A 62 8.63 1.08 -10.53
C GLY A 62 8.35 2.37 -11.31
N ARG A 63 7.10 2.84 -11.32
CA ARG A 63 6.71 4.07 -11.99
C ARG A 63 6.96 5.29 -11.11
N ASP A 64 7.42 6.37 -11.72
CA ASP A 64 7.49 7.68 -11.08
C ASP A 64 6.10 8.26 -10.87
N MET A 65 5.89 8.89 -9.72
CA MET A 65 4.57 9.37 -9.32
C MET A 65 4.62 10.70 -8.58
N VAL A 66 3.59 11.53 -8.79
CA VAL A 66 3.27 12.66 -7.94
C VAL A 66 1.98 12.37 -7.21
N VAL A 67 2.04 12.30 -5.89
CA VAL A 67 0.91 11.94 -5.04
C VAL A 67 0.48 13.15 -4.20
N ARG A 68 -0.77 13.57 -4.33
CA ARG A 68 -1.37 14.63 -3.52
C ARG A 68 -2.50 14.07 -2.68
N ALA A 69 -2.32 14.04 -1.36
CA ALA A 69 -3.36 13.67 -0.42
C ALA A 69 -3.21 14.45 0.90
N LYS A 70 -4.27 14.50 1.71
CA LYS A 70 -4.26 15.17 3.03
C LYS A 70 -3.26 14.48 3.99
N THR A 71 -2.80 15.20 5.01
CA THR A 71 -1.98 14.58 6.08
C THR A 71 -2.82 13.54 6.82
N GLY A 72 -2.18 12.47 7.32
CA GLY A 72 -2.89 11.39 8.02
C GLY A 72 -3.59 10.36 7.13
N THR A 73 -3.56 10.50 5.79
CA THR A 73 -4.21 9.54 4.88
C THR A 73 -3.34 8.33 4.51
N GLY A 74 -2.19 8.13 5.17
CA GLY A 74 -1.33 6.96 4.92
C GLY A 74 -0.35 7.07 3.75
N LYS A 75 -0.03 8.29 3.27
CA LYS A 75 0.98 8.52 2.20
C LYS A 75 2.35 7.90 2.50
N THR A 76 2.77 7.89 3.77
CA THR A 76 4.06 7.32 4.17
C THR A 76 4.13 5.82 3.87
N ALA A 77 3.15 5.06 4.35
CA ALA A 77 3.03 3.64 4.04
C ALA A 77 2.84 3.39 2.52
N ALA A 78 2.18 4.31 1.80
CA ALA A 78 1.96 4.19 0.36
C ALA A 78 3.26 4.11 -0.47
N PHE A 79 4.36 4.72 -0.01
CA PHE A 79 5.68 4.53 -0.62
C PHE A 79 6.56 3.53 0.15
N ALA A 80 6.41 3.40 1.47
CA ALA A 80 7.27 2.56 2.28
C ALA A 80 7.02 1.07 2.06
N ILE A 81 5.75 0.64 1.96
CA ILE A 81 5.38 -0.76 1.68
C ILE A 81 6.06 -1.30 0.41
N PRO A 82 5.88 -0.68 -0.78
CA PRO A 82 6.51 -1.17 -2.00
C PRO A 82 8.03 -1.00 -2.05
N ALA A 83 8.61 -0.21 -1.13
CA ALA A 83 10.06 -0.10 -1.01
C ALA A 83 10.63 -1.21 -0.10
N ILE A 84 10.00 -1.45 1.06
CA ILE A 84 10.37 -2.53 1.98
C ILE A 84 10.28 -3.88 1.28
N ASP A 85 9.21 -4.10 0.51
CA ASP A 85 9.01 -5.35 -0.25
C ASP A 85 10.12 -5.65 -1.28
N ARG A 86 10.89 -4.64 -1.67
CA ARG A 86 12.03 -4.79 -2.60
C ARG A 86 13.38 -4.94 -1.90
N ILE A 87 13.46 -4.64 -0.61
CA ILE A 87 14.71 -4.73 0.13
C ILE A 87 15.04 -6.22 0.29
N GLN A 88 16.22 -6.60 -0.19
CA GLN A 88 16.70 -7.97 -0.02
C GLN A 88 17.30 -8.16 1.36
N ASP A 89 16.92 -9.25 2.01
CA ASP A 89 17.44 -9.64 3.32
C ASP A 89 18.97 -9.74 3.33
N GLY A 90 19.57 -9.24 4.40
CA GLY A 90 21.03 -9.30 4.61
C GLY A 90 21.83 -8.29 3.77
N SER A 91 21.20 -7.49 2.92
CA SER A 91 21.88 -6.39 2.23
C SER A 91 22.34 -5.33 3.24
N ARG A 92 23.63 -4.94 3.15
CA ARG A 92 24.21 -3.82 3.91
C ARG A 92 24.31 -2.54 3.10
N VAL A 93 23.72 -2.53 1.90
CA VAL A 93 23.74 -1.39 0.98
C VAL A 93 22.43 -0.64 1.10
N ALA A 94 22.47 0.68 1.23
CA ALA A 94 21.29 1.52 1.19
C ALA A 94 20.67 1.48 -0.22
N THR A 95 19.45 0.97 -0.35
CA THR A 95 18.71 0.85 -1.62
C THR A 95 17.54 1.82 -1.75
N MET A 96 17.23 2.57 -0.70
CA MET A 96 16.15 3.56 -0.64
C MET A 96 16.65 4.86 -0.01
N LEU A 97 16.28 6.00 -0.59
CA LEU A 97 16.49 7.34 -0.02
C LEU A 97 15.14 8.05 0.11
N VAL A 98 14.80 8.47 1.32
CA VAL A 98 13.63 9.30 1.60
C VAL A 98 14.11 10.68 2.02
N LEU A 99 13.63 11.72 1.35
CA LEU A 99 13.93 13.11 1.69
C LEU A 99 12.74 13.70 2.44
N ALA A 100 13.00 14.23 3.64
CA ALA A 100 12.01 14.95 4.43
C ALA A 100 12.42 16.42 4.56
N PRO A 101 11.45 17.36 4.62
CA PRO A 101 11.72 18.79 4.74
C PRO A 101 12.28 19.20 6.11
N THR A 102 12.09 18.39 7.15
CA THR A 102 12.60 18.66 8.50
C THR A 102 13.12 17.39 9.16
N ARG A 103 14.01 17.56 10.15
CA ARG A 103 14.58 16.46 10.94
C ARG A 103 13.51 15.73 11.73
N GLU A 104 12.56 16.46 12.30
CA GLU A 104 11.48 15.93 13.10
C GLU A 104 10.58 15.01 12.27
N LEU A 105 10.32 15.36 11.01
CA LEU A 105 9.53 14.53 10.11
C LEU A 105 10.30 13.29 9.64
N ALA A 106 11.62 13.37 9.52
CA ALA A 106 12.47 12.21 9.22
C ALA A 106 12.51 11.17 10.35
N GLN A 107 12.09 11.54 11.57
CA GLN A 107 12.07 10.66 12.75
C GLN A 107 10.70 10.02 13.04
N GLN A 108 9.66 10.39 12.28
CA GLN A 108 8.29 9.85 12.42
C GLN A 108 8.11 8.47 11.80
#